data_AF-A0A1Y6LER4-F1
#
_entry.id   AF-A0A1Y6LER4-F1
#
_cell.length_a   1.000
_cell.length_b   1.000
_cell.length_c   1.000
_cell.angle_alpha   90.00
_cell.angle_beta   90.00
_cell.angle_gamma   90.00
#
_symmetry.space_group_name_H-M   'P 1'
#
loop_
_entity.id
_entity.type
_entity.pdbx_description
1 polymer ?
#
loop_
_entity_poly.entity_id
_entity_poly.type
_entity_poly.pdbx_seq_one_letter_code
_entity_poly.pdbx_strand_id
1 'polypeptide(L)'
;MCSVNKPNTGSQLRRDCGKQSTTASKNGTSTGSRKRKAFPASDEELLIDENKRAKVRAEQTSAELDDFREKKFKEVEDLNASVTEENAALTQRISELQNDKAVAECEKEKWMVYGKSWKGKAQEWEAYGLSQEVEVARLNGKDTRAQLDIDALGKRYDELEATKTVLSNRNVVLEELVEEYRKDLAESKLRQARISRARGERLTKVDTRLAQAEGYYRRAVTPVSDDDVY
;
A
#
# COMPACT_ATOMS: atom_id res chain seq x y z
N MET A 1 -28.47 11.01 -7.95
CA MET A 1 -29.89 11.38 -8.10
C MET A 1 -30.02 12.36 -9.24
N CYS A 2 -30.67 11.94 -10.34
CA CYS A 2 -30.96 12.77 -11.50
C CYS A 2 -32.24 13.58 -11.24
N SER A 3 -32.25 14.87 -11.56
CA SER A 3 -33.48 15.68 -11.64
C SER A 3 -33.34 16.72 -12.76
N VAL A 4 -33.92 16.43 -13.93
CA VAL A 4 -35.17 16.96 -14.49
C VAL A 4 -34.92 18.11 -15.48
N ASN A 5 -35.12 17.76 -16.74
CA ASN A 5 -35.31 18.63 -17.89
C ASN A 5 -36.50 19.60 -17.69
N LYS A 6 -36.40 20.81 -18.24
CA LYS A 6 -37.58 21.58 -18.67
C LYS A 6 -37.53 21.76 -20.19
N PRO A 7 -38.64 21.54 -20.91
CA PRO A 7 -38.71 21.71 -22.35
C PRO A 7 -39.08 23.14 -22.76
N ASN A 8 -38.68 23.40 -24.01
CA ASN A 8 -39.00 24.47 -24.93
C ASN A 8 -40.51 24.77 -25.07
N THR A 9 -40.89 26.04 -25.21
CA THR A 9 -42.06 26.46 -26.01
C THR A 9 -41.84 27.87 -26.55
N GLY A 10 -41.47 27.96 -27.83
CA GLY A 10 -41.67 29.16 -28.64
C GLY A 10 -43.14 29.34 -29.02
N SER A 11 -43.57 30.60 -29.18
CA SER A 11 -44.82 31.07 -29.81
C SER A 11 -44.90 32.58 -29.52
N GLN A 12 -45.21 33.55 -30.39
CA GLN A 12 -45.89 33.60 -31.68
C GLN A 12 -45.48 34.91 -32.39
N LEU A 13 -45.08 34.83 -33.65
CA LEU A 13 -45.11 35.96 -34.58
C LEU A 13 -46.56 36.18 -35.02
N ARG A 14 -47.20 37.25 -34.56
CA ARG A 14 -48.44 37.74 -35.16
C ARG A 14 -48.11 38.55 -36.41
N ARG A 15 -48.29 37.92 -37.57
CA ARG A 15 -48.65 38.61 -38.81
C ARG A 15 -50.17 38.69 -38.85
N ASP A 16 -50.73 39.90 -38.81
CA ASP A 16 -52.08 40.15 -39.31
C ASP A 16 -51.99 41.20 -40.42
N CYS A 17 -52.10 40.72 -41.66
CA CYS A 17 -52.56 41.51 -42.79
C CYS A 17 -54.08 41.70 -42.64
N GLY A 18 -54.52 42.95 -42.45
CA GLY A 18 -55.92 43.35 -42.54
C GLY A 18 -56.11 44.39 -43.64
N LYS A 19 -56.79 43.99 -44.71
CA LYS A 19 -57.15 44.81 -45.88
C LYS A 19 -58.25 45.84 -45.56
N GLN A 20 -58.15 46.99 -46.24
CA GLN A 20 -59.20 47.84 -46.84
C GLN A 20 -60.35 48.39 -45.97
N SER A 21 -60.51 49.73 -45.97
CA SER A 21 -61.78 50.39 -46.33
C SER A 21 -61.60 51.91 -46.36
N THR A 22 -61.51 52.49 -47.55
CA THR A 22 -61.69 53.93 -47.78
C THR A 22 -63.18 54.20 -48.01
N THR A 23 -63.85 54.70 -46.98
CA THR A 23 -65.19 55.28 -47.12
C THR A 23 -65.08 56.65 -47.78
N ALA A 24 -65.68 56.78 -48.96
CA ALA A 24 -65.97 58.08 -49.56
C ALA A 24 -67.02 58.83 -48.73
N SER A 25 -66.89 60.15 -48.59
CA SER A 25 -68.02 61.04 -48.44
C SER A 25 -67.68 62.46 -48.88
N LYS A 26 -68.70 63.11 -49.43
CA LYS A 26 -68.72 64.26 -50.33
C LYS A 26 -68.61 65.59 -49.60
N ASN A 27 -68.11 66.60 -50.31
CA ASN A 27 -68.61 68.00 -50.42
C ASN A 27 -67.51 68.78 -51.17
N GLY A 28 -67.73 69.69 -52.10
CA GLY A 28 -68.92 70.29 -52.69
C GLY A 28 -68.41 71.35 -53.67
N THR A 29 -68.96 71.34 -54.87
CA THR A 29 -69.26 72.49 -55.75
C THR A 29 -68.32 73.72 -55.73
N SER A 30 -67.67 73.98 -56.87
CA SER A 30 -67.36 75.34 -57.31
C SER A 30 -67.40 75.41 -58.83
N THR A 31 -68.50 75.99 -59.30
CA THR A 31 -68.80 76.40 -60.67
C THR A 31 -67.69 77.27 -61.26
N GLY A 32 -67.10 76.79 -62.36
CA GLY A 32 -66.18 77.56 -63.20
C GLY A 32 -66.38 77.16 -64.65
N SER A 33 -67.42 77.71 -65.28
CA SER A 33 -67.68 77.62 -66.71
C SER A 33 -66.60 78.35 -67.50
N ARG A 34 -65.45 77.70 -67.68
CA ARG A 34 -64.39 78.14 -68.61
C ARG A 34 -64.51 77.29 -69.87
N LYS A 35 -64.80 77.97 -70.99
CA LYS A 35 -64.92 77.39 -72.34
C LYS A 35 -63.78 76.41 -72.59
N ARG A 36 -64.10 75.12 -72.69
CA ARG A 36 -63.15 74.08 -73.10
C ARG A 36 -62.85 74.33 -74.57
N LYS A 37 -61.62 74.76 -74.87
CA LYS A 37 -61.05 74.46 -76.19
C LYS A 37 -61.12 72.93 -76.32
N ALA A 38 -61.69 72.43 -77.41
CA ALA A 38 -61.55 71.02 -77.74
C ALA A 38 -60.04 70.76 -77.81
N PHE A 39 -59.53 69.98 -76.85
CA PHE A 39 -58.18 69.45 -76.94
C PHE A 39 -58.15 68.54 -78.17
N PRO A 40 -57.09 68.59 -78.99
CA PRO A 40 -57.01 67.80 -80.20
C PRO A 40 -57.06 66.31 -79.83
N ALA A 41 -57.81 65.52 -80.60
CA ALA A 41 -57.96 64.08 -80.39
C ALA A 41 -56.61 63.31 -80.38
N SER A 42 -55.50 63.93 -80.82
CA SER A 42 -54.16 63.36 -80.74
C SER A 42 -53.59 63.28 -79.31
N ASP A 43 -54.05 64.12 -78.38
CA ASP A 43 -53.53 64.12 -76.99
C ASP A 43 -54.08 62.95 -76.17
N GLU A 44 -55.29 62.48 -76.48
CA GLU A 44 -55.94 61.36 -75.79
C GLU A 44 -55.32 60.02 -76.20
N GLU A 45 -54.96 59.87 -77.48
CA GLU A 45 -54.28 58.69 -78.00
C GLU A 45 -52.85 58.57 -77.44
N LEU A 46 -52.13 59.69 -77.29
CA LEU A 46 -50.82 59.76 -76.62
C LEU A 46 -50.90 59.32 -75.15
N LEU A 47 -51.91 59.75 -74.40
CA LEU A 47 -52.12 59.35 -73.00
C LEU A 47 -52.45 57.85 -72.87
N ILE A 48 -53.24 57.30 -73.78
CA ILE A 48 -53.56 55.87 -73.80
C ILE A 48 -52.28 55.04 -74.04
N ASP A 49 -51.45 55.44 -75.00
CA ASP A 49 -50.20 54.74 -75.30
C ASP A 49 -49.15 54.91 -74.20
N GLU A 50 -49.07 56.08 -73.57
CA GLU A 50 -48.22 56.29 -72.40
C GLU A 50 -48.66 55.45 -71.20
N ASN A 51 -49.97 55.30 -70.98
CA ASN A 51 -50.52 54.43 -69.95
C ASN A 51 -50.26 52.94 -70.24
N LYS A 52 -50.40 52.49 -71.50
CA LYS A 52 -49.98 51.12 -71.90
C LYS A 52 -48.50 50.89 -71.63
N ARG A 53 -47.64 51.85 -72.00
CA ARG A 53 -46.19 51.78 -71.72
C ARG A 53 -45.88 51.81 -70.22
N ALA A 54 -46.65 52.56 -69.43
CA ALA A 54 -46.50 52.58 -67.97
C ALA A 54 -46.93 51.25 -67.35
N LYS A 55 -48.02 50.65 -67.83
CA LYS A 55 -48.49 49.32 -67.39
C LYS A 55 -47.47 48.23 -67.70
N VAL A 56 -46.92 48.19 -68.91
CA VAL A 56 -45.86 47.23 -69.28
C VAL A 56 -44.62 47.42 -68.39
N ARG A 57 -44.20 48.67 -68.14
CA ARG A 57 -43.09 48.95 -67.21
C ARG A 57 -43.40 48.47 -65.78
N ALA A 58 -44.63 48.65 -65.30
CA ALA A 58 -45.03 48.19 -63.97
C ALA A 58 -45.07 46.65 -63.86
N GLU A 59 -45.52 45.96 -64.92
CA GLU A 59 -45.53 44.50 -64.98
C GLU A 59 -44.10 43.94 -65.06
N GLN A 60 -43.20 44.59 -65.81
CA GLN A 60 -41.78 44.23 -65.86
C GLN A 60 -41.11 44.42 -64.50
N THR A 61 -41.29 45.57 -63.85
CA THR A 61 -40.70 45.80 -62.51
C THR A 61 -41.31 44.89 -61.47
N SER A 62 -42.59 44.51 -61.57
CA SER A 62 -43.16 43.52 -60.64
C SER A 62 -42.57 42.13 -60.85
N ALA A 63 -42.37 41.71 -62.11
CA ALA A 63 -41.74 40.42 -62.41
C ALA A 63 -40.28 40.38 -61.91
N GLU A 64 -39.51 41.44 -62.14
CA GLU A 64 -38.13 41.54 -61.63
C GLU A 64 -38.07 41.51 -60.10
N LEU A 65 -39.02 42.16 -59.41
CA LEU A 65 -39.12 42.11 -57.96
C LEU A 65 -39.47 40.72 -57.43
N ASP A 66 -40.35 39.99 -58.11
CA ASP A 66 -40.74 38.64 -57.72
C ASP A 66 -39.58 37.65 -57.96
N ASP A 67 -38.86 37.75 -59.08
CA ASP A 67 -37.62 37.00 -59.33
C ASP A 67 -36.55 37.28 -58.27
N PHE A 68 -36.39 38.55 -57.88
CA PHE A 68 -35.45 38.93 -56.82
C PHE A 68 -35.85 38.36 -55.46
N ARG A 69 -37.15 38.40 -55.13
CA ARG A 69 -37.68 37.79 -53.90
C ARG A 69 -37.45 36.28 -53.90
N GLU A 70 -37.74 35.59 -55.00
CA GLU A 70 -37.54 34.13 -55.08
C GLU A 70 -36.07 33.76 -54.88
N LYS A 71 -35.14 34.48 -55.52
CA LYS A 71 -33.70 34.29 -55.32
C LYS A 71 -33.29 34.50 -53.85
N LYS A 72 -33.82 35.54 -53.19
CA LYS A 72 -33.54 35.81 -51.79
C LYS A 72 -34.15 34.78 -50.85
N PHE A 73 -35.33 34.27 -51.15
CA PHE A 73 -35.93 33.17 -50.39
C PHE A 73 -35.09 31.90 -50.49
N LYS A 74 -34.64 31.52 -51.69
CA LYS A 74 -33.75 30.36 -51.87
C LYS A 74 -32.44 30.51 -51.11
N GLU A 75 -31.80 31.68 -51.18
CA GLU A 75 -30.56 31.96 -50.42
C GLU A 75 -30.77 31.83 -48.90
N VAL A 76 -31.90 32.28 -48.38
CA VAL A 76 -32.25 32.13 -46.96
C VAL A 76 -32.55 30.67 -46.61
N GLU A 77 -33.21 29.92 -47.48
CA GLU A 77 -33.48 28.49 -47.28
C GLU A 77 -32.18 27.68 -47.25
N ASP A 78 -31.26 27.94 -48.18
CA ASP A 78 -29.95 27.29 -48.26
C ASP A 78 -29.10 27.61 -47.01
N LEU A 79 -29.06 28.87 -46.58
CA LEU A 79 -28.38 29.28 -45.34
C LEU A 79 -29.02 28.63 -44.11
N ASN A 80 -30.34 28.58 -44.05
CA ASN A 80 -31.03 27.94 -42.93
C ASN A 80 -30.75 26.43 -42.89
N ALA A 81 -30.74 25.75 -44.03
CA ALA A 81 -30.35 24.35 -44.14
C ALA A 81 -28.92 24.11 -43.62
N SER A 82 -27.95 24.90 -44.12
CA SER A 82 -26.56 24.83 -43.68
C SER A 82 -26.40 25.05 -42.17
N VAL A 83 -27.06 26.08 -41.61
CA VAL A 83 -27.03 26.34 -40.16
C VAL A 83 -27.69 25.21 -39.37
N THR A 84 -28.75 24.59 -39.87
CA THR A 84 -29.37 23.44 -39.18
C THR A 84 -28.48 22.21 -39.18
N GLU A 85 -27.74 21.94 -40.26
CA GLU A 85 -26.76 20.86 -40.33
C GLU A 85 -25.59 21.09 -39.38
N GLU A 86 -25.03 22.31 -39.36
CA GLU A 86 -23.96 22.68 -38.43
C GLU A 86 -24.41 22.58 -36.97
N ASN A 87 -25.63 23.02 -36.65
CA ASN A 87 -26.18 22.90 -35.30
C ASN A 87 -26.38 21.43 -34.90
N ALA A 88 -26.80 20.57 -35.81
CA ALA A 88 -26.92 19.13 -35.55
C ALA A 88 -25.54 18.51 -35.28
N ALA A 89 -24.54 18.85 -36.09
CA ALA A 89 -23.16 18.39 -35.92
C ALA A 89 -22.55 18.86 -34.59
N LEU A 90 -22.76 20.12 -34.20
CA LEU A 90 -22.31 20.66 -32.92
C LEU A 90 -23.01 19.97 -31.74
N THR A 91 -24.31 19.71 -31.85
CA THR A 91 -25.08 18.99 -30.82
C THR A 91 -24.55 17.57 -30.64
N GLN A 92 -24.27 16.87 -31.74
CA GLN A 92 -23.64 15.56 -31.70
C GLN A 92 -22.26 15.64 -31.03
N ARG A 93 -21.42 16.62 -31.41
CA ARG A 93 -20.09 16.77 -30.84
C ARG A 93 -20.10 17.06 -29.35
N ILE A 94 -21.06 17.86 -28.88
CA ILE A 94 -21.26 18.11 -27.44
C ILE A 94 -21.60 16.81 -26.72
N SER A 95 -22.47 15.97 -27.28
CA SER A 95 -22.83 14.69 -26.68
C SER A 95 -21.64 13.72 -26.60
N GLU A 96 -20.80 13.67 -27.62
CA GLU A 96 -19.56 12.88 -27.63
C GLU A 96 -18.61 13.35 -26.54
N LEU A 97 -18.35 14.66 -26.43
CA LEU A 97 -17.48 15.22 -25.40
C LEU A 97 -18.02 15.00 -23.97
N GLN A 98 -19.34 15.00 -23.81
CA GLN A 98 -19.97 14.65 -22.52
C GLN A 98 -19.73 13.18 -22.17
N ASN A 99 -19.80 12.26 -23.14
CA ASN A 99 -19.48 10.86 -22.93
C ASN A 99 -18.00 10.67 -22.60
N ASP A 100 -17.09 11.30 -23.34
CA ASP A 100 -15.65 11.25 -23.09
C ASP A 100 -15.30 11.76 -21.69
N LYS A 101 -15.95 12.85 -21.26
CA LYS A 101 -15.81 13.39 -19.91
C LYS A 101 -16.26 12.38 -18.85
N ALA A 102 -17.40 11.72 -19.04
CA ALA A 102 -17.90 10.71 -18.11
C ALA A 102 -16.96 9.50 -18.03
N VAL A 103 -16.38 9.06 -19.16
CA VAL A 103 -15.37 7.99 -19.20
C VAL A 103 -14.13 8.41 -18.42
N ALA A 104 -13.59 9.61 -18.67
CA ALA A 104 -12.41 10.11 -17.97
C ALA A 104 -12.65 10.27 -16.45
N GLU A 105 -13.84 10.70 -16.02
CA GLU A 105 -14.21 10.77 -14.61
C GLU A 105 -14.28 9.37 -13.97
N CYS A 106 -14.83 8.38 -14.67
CA CYS A 106 -14.86 6.98 -14.22
C CYS A 106 -13.44 6.40 -14.08
N GLU A 107 -12.56 6.64 -15.04
CA GLU A 107 -11.17 6.21 -14.97
C GLU A 107 -10.41 6.87 -13.82
N LYS A 108 -10.59 8.18 -13.64
CA LYS A 108 -10.01 8.92 -12.52
C LYS A 108 -10.44 8.31 -11.18
N GLU A 109 -11.71 7.94 -11.03
CA GLU A 109 -12.20 7.30 -9.81
C GLU A 109 -11.56 5.92 -9.59
N LYS A 110 -11.43 5.10 -10.64
CA LYS A 110 -10.70 3.82 -10.58
C LYS A 110 -9.26 4.01 -10.12
N TRP A 111 -8.53 4.98 -10.67
CA TRP A 111 -7.16 5.27 -10.28
C TRP A 111 -7.05 5.74 -8.82
N MET A 112 -8.00 6.54 -8.35
CA MET A 112 -8.07 6.96 -6.94
C MET A 112 -8.30 5.78 -5.99
N VAL A 113 -9.19 4.86 -6.34
CA VAL A 113 -9.44 3.63 -5.57
C VAL A 113 -8.18 2.75 -5.54
N TYR A 114 -7.53 2.57 -6.70
CA TYR A 114 -6.30 1.81 -6.81
C TYR A 114 -5.18 2.42 -5.94
N GLY A 115 -5.00 3.74 -5.99
CA GLY A 115 -4.03 4.45 -5.16
C GLY A 115 -4.28 4.28 -3.65
N LYS A 116 -5.55 4.33 -3.21
CA LYS A 116 -5.91 4.04 -1.81
C LYS A 116 -5.57 2.60 -1.42
N SER A 117 -5.82 1.63 -2.29
CA SER A 117 -5.48 0.22 -2.03
C SER A 117 -3.97 0.03 -1.84
N TRP A 118 -3.14 0.67 -2.67
CA TRP A 118 -1.69 0.59 -2.53
C TRP A 118 -1.19 1.22 -1.24
N LYS A 119 -1.76 2.36 -0.85
CA LYS A 119 -1.44 2.99 0.43
C LYS A 119 -1.78 2.08 1.62
N GLY A 120 -2.93 1.39 1.57
CA GLY A 120 -3.32 0.41 2.58
C GLY A 120 -2.34 -0.77 2.66
N LYS A 121 -1.97 -1.35 1.51
CA LYS A 121 -0.95 -2.41 1.46
C LYS A 121 0.41 -1.95 2.01
N ALA A 122 0.85 -0.74 1.68
CA ALA A 122 2.11 -0.21 2.19
C ALA A 122 2.13 -0.12 3.73
N GLN A 123 1.03 0.34 4.33
CA GLN A 123 0.88 0.37 5.80
C GLN A 123 0.88 -1.03 6.41
N GLU A 124 0.26 -2.00 5.75
CA GLU A 124 0.24 -3.40 6.20
C GLU A 124 1.66 -4.01 6.18
N TRP A 125 2.44 -3.76 5.12
CA TRP A 125 3.84 -4.20 5.03
C TRP A 125 4.72 -3.54 6.09
N GLU A 126 4.52 -2.25 6.38
CA GLU A 126 5.24 -1.54 7.43
C GLU A 126 4.93 -2.12 8.81
N ALA A 127 3.65 -2.40 9.10
CA ALA A 127 3.24 -3.05 10.34
C ALA A 127 3.82 -4.48 10.47
N TYR A 128 3.87 -5.23 9.37
CA TYR A 128 4.50 -6.55 9.34
C TYR A 128 6.00 -6.48 9.61
N GLY A 129 6.71 -5.52 9.00
CA GLY A 129 8.13 -5.28 9.24
C GLY A 129 8.43 -4.96 10.70
N LEU A 130 7.67 -4.02 11.29
CA LEU A 130 7.76 -3.69 12.72
C LEU A 130 7.50 -4.91 13.61
N SER A 131 6.51 -5.74 13.27
CA SER A 131 6.23 -6.97 14.02
C SER A 131 7.39 -7.97 13.96
N GLN A 132 8.08 -8.07 12.83
CA GLN A 132 9.27 -8.93 12.71
C GLN A 132 10.44 -8.40 13.54
N GLU A 133 10.70 -7.09 13.51
CA GLU A 133 11.77 -6.47 14.30
C GLU A 133 11.57 -6.72 15.81
N VAL A 134 10.33 -6.59 16.29
CA VAL A 134 9.99 -6.88 17.69
C VAL A 134 10.24 -8.35 18.04
N GLU A 135 9.87 -9.28 17.16
CA GLU A 135 10.07 -10.71 17.42
C GLU A 135 11.56 -11.09 17.38
N VAL A 136 12.34 -10.53 16.47
CA VAL A 136 13.80 -10.71 16.42
C VAL A 136 14.45 -10.15 17.69
N ALA A 137 14.07 -8.95 18.14
CA ALA A 137 14.57 -8.39 19.38
C ALA A 137 14.23 -9.26 20.61
N ARG A 138 13.01 -9.81 20.64
CA ARG A 138 12.59 -10.74 21.70
C ARG A 138 13.40 -12.03 21.71
N LEU A 139 13.68 -12.61 20.54
CA LEU A 139 14.50 -13.81 20.42
C LEU A 139 15.96 -13.54 20.82
N ASN A 140 16.55 -12.46 20.34
CA ASN A 140 17.90 -12.04 20.75
C ASN A 140 18.02 -11.83 22.27
N GLY A 141 16.98 -11.26 22.91
CA GLY A 141 16.92 -11.13 24.36
C GLY A 141 16.87 -12.47 25.11
N LYS A 142 16.27 -13.50 24.52
CA LYS A 142 16.27 -14.86 25.09
C LYS A 142 17.63 -15.54 24.91
N ASP A 143 18.22 -15.42 23.73
CA ASP A 143 19.51 -16.05 23.42
C ASP A 143 20.63 -15.47 24.29
N THR A 144 20.65 -14.15 24.49
CA THR A 144 21.61 -13.50 25.40
C THR A 144 21.46 -13.98 26.84
N ARG A 145 20.23 -14.17 27.33
CA ARG A 145 19.98 -14.70 28.67
C ARG A 145 20.42 -16.16 28.79
N ALA A 146 20.10 -16.99 27.80
CA ALA A 146 20.53 -18.38 27.76
C ALA A 146 22.06 -18.49 27.75
N GLN A 147 22.75 -17.62 27.00
CA GLN A 147 24.21 -17.58 26.99
C GLN A 147 24.79 -17.24 28.37
N LEU A 148 24.22 -16.25 29.08
CA LEU A 148 24.63 -15.91 30.44
C LEU A 148 24.44 -17.09 31.42
N ASP A 149 23.34 -17.83 31.28
CA ASP A 149 23.07 -19.01 32.10
C ASP A 149 24.08 -20.14 31.80
N ILE A 150 24.44 -20.36 30.53
CA ILE A 150 25.47 -21.32 30.11
C ILE A 150 26.83 -20.92 30.70
N ASP A 151 27.22 -19.66 30.59
CA ASP A 151 28.50 -19.17 31.10
C ASP A 151 28.56 -19.29 32.64
N ALA A 152 27.45 -19.02 33.33
CA ALA A 152 27.35 -19.18 34.78
C ALA A 152 27.45 -20.66 35.21
N LEU A 153 26.84 -21.57 34.46
CA LEU A 153 26.96 -23.02 34.69
C LEU A 153 28.38 -23.51 34.44
N GLY A 154 29.05 -23.02 33.39
CA GLY A 154 30.45 -23.34 33.10
C GLY A 154 31.36 -22.99 34.28
N LYS A 155 31.23 -21.77 34.83
CA LYS A 155 32.01 -21.35 36.01
C LYS A 155 31.76 -22.25 37.22
N ARG A 156 30.51 -22.62 37.49
CA ARG A 156 30.17 -23.53 38.61
C ARG A 156 30.74 -24.93 38.40
N TYR A 157 30.77 -25.40 37.16
CA TYR A 157 31.36 -26.68 36.83
C TYR A 157 32.88 -26.68 37.07
N ASP A 158 33.57 -25.61 36.65
CA ASP A 158 35.01 -25.45 36.88
C ASP A 158 35.35 -25.38 38.38
N GLU A 159 34.55 -24.64 39.16
CA GLU A 159 34.67 -24.59 40.62
C GLU A 159 34.46 -25.98 41.25
N LEU A 160 33.46 -26.73 40.78
CA LEU A 160 33.17 -28.07 41.27
C LEU A 160 34.34 -29.03 40.96
N GLU A 161 34.89 -28.99 39.75
CA GLU A 161 36.01 -29.84 39.37
C GLU A 161 37.27 -29.47 40.19
N ALA A 162 37.50 -28.18 40.44
CA ALA A 162 38.56 -27.73 41.34
C ALA A 162 38.37 -28.27 42.77
N THR A 163 37.17 -28.20 43.35
CA THR A 163 36.92 -28.75 44.70
C THR A 163 37.08 -30.27 44.75
N LYS A 164 36.66 -30.99 43.70
CA LYS A 164 36.84 -32.44 43.57
C LYS A 164 38.31 -32.83 43.55
N THR A 165 39.15 -32.12 42.80
CA THR A 165 40.61 -32.37 42.80
C THR A 165 41.23 -32.12 44.17
N VAL A 166 40.84 -31.04 44.86
CA VAL A 166 41.30 -30.76 46.24
C VAL A 166 40.91 -31.87 47.21
N LEU A 167 39.65 -32.33 47.16
CA LEU A 167 39.18 -33.43 47.99
C LEU A 167 39.89 -34.75 47.69
N SER A 168 40.13 -35.04 46.40
CA SER A 168 40.91 -36.21 45.98
C SER A 168 42.32 -36.17 46.57
N ASN A 169 43.02 -35.05 46.47
CA ASN A 169 44.35 -34.87 47.04
C ASN A 169 44.34 -35.03 48.57
N ARG A 170 43.32 -34.48 49.26
CA ARG A 170 43.17 -34.64 50.69
C ARG A 170 42.94 -36.11 51.10
N ASN A 171 42.17 -36.86 50.33
CA ASN A 171 41.94 -38.28 50.60
C ASN A 171 43.24 -39.08 50.49
N VAL A 172 44.08 -38.81 49.49
CA VAL A 172 45.40 -39.46 49.36
C VAL A 172 46.25 -39.24 50.61
N VAL A 173 46.35 -37.99 51.09
CA VAL A 173 47.10 -37.67 52.31
C VAL A 173 46.53 -38.37 53.55
N LEU A 174 45.19 -38.44 53.67
CA LEU A 174 44.55 -39.15 54.77
C LEU A 174 44.77 -40.66 54.71
N GLU A 175 44.77 -41.25 53.51
CA GLU A 175 45.09 -42.67 53.30
C GLU A 175 46.55 -42.97 53.71
N GLU A 176 47.50 -42.13 53.31
CA GLU A 176 48.91 -42.23 53.71
C GLU A 176 49.07 -42.16 55.24
N LEU A 177 48.44 -41.18 55.90
CA LEU A 177 48.47 -41.04 57.36
C LEU A 177 47.85 -42.26 58.08
N VAL A 178 46.78 -42.83 57.54
CA VAL A 178 46.16 -44.04 58.09
C VAL A 178 47.10 -45.24 57.95
N GLU A 179 47.82 -45.37 56.84
CA GLU A 179 48.82 -46.42 56.65
C GLU A 179 50.00 -46.28 57.61
N GLU A 180 50.52 -45.07 57.80
CA GLU A 180 51.56 -44.78 58.79
C GLU A 180 51.11 -45.15 60.20
N TYR A 181 49.92 -44.70 60.60
CA TYR A 181 49.36 -45.03 61.91
C TYR A 181 49.17 -46.54 62.10
N ARG A 182 48.75 -47.26 61.05
CA ARG A 182 48.63 -48.73 61.08
C ARG A 182 49.99 -49.41 61.29
N LYS A 183 51.05 -48.92 60.63
CA LYS A 183 52.43 -49.42 60.82
C LYS A 183 52.92 -49.14 62.24
N ASP A 184 52.79 -47.91 62.73
CA ASP A 184 53.18 -47.51 64.08
C ASP A 184 52.46 -48.31 65.16
N LEU A 185 51.15 -48.55 64.98
CA LEU A 185 50.37 -49.37 65.90
C LEU A 185 50.85 -50.83 65.90
N ALA A 186 51.17 -51.39 64.74
CA ALA A 186 51.69 -52.75 64.63
C ALA A 186 53.06 -52.87 65.32
N GLU A 187 53.95 -51.90 65.10
CA GLU A 187 55.25 -51.85 65.79
C GLU A 187 55.10 -51.67 67.30
N SER A 188 54.19 -50.81 67.75
CA SER A 188 53.93 -50.58 69.17
C SER A 188 53.42 -51.85 69.86
N LYS A 189 52.47 -52.56 69.23
CA LYS A 189 52.00 -53.87 69.71
C LYS A 189 53.14 -54.89 69.79
N LEU A 190 54.02 -54.91 68.79
CA LEU A 190 55.18 -55.80 68.78
C LEU A 190 56.19 -55.45 69.88
N ARG A 191 56.46 -54.16 70.12
CA ARG A 191 57.26 -53.68 71.26
C ARG A 191 56.67 -54.11 72.60
N GLN A 192 55.35 -53.95 72.79
CA GLN A 192 54.66 -54.39 74.00
C GLN A 192 54.76 -55.91 74.20
N ALA A 193 54.52 -56.71 73.16
CA ALA A 193 54.65 -58.15 73.23
C ALA A 193 56.08 -58.61 73.61
N ARG A 194 57.12 -57.92 73.10
CA ARG A 194 58.52 -58.17 73.49
C ARG A 194 58.78 -57.86 74.97
N ILE A 195 58.26 -56.73 75.47
CA ILE A 195 58.41 -56.34 76.88
C ILE A 195 57.74 -57.37 77.79
N SER A 196 56.49 -57.76 77.51
CA SER A 196 55.78 -58.76 78.31
C SER A 196 56.45 -60.13 78.25
N ARG A 197 57.01 -60.55 77.11
CA ARG A 197 57.83 -61.78 77.00
C ARG A 197 59.07 -61.71 77.90
N ALA A 198 59.81 -60.59 77.88
CA ALA A 198 61.01 -60.40 78.68
C ALA A 198 60.72 -60.39 80.19
N ARG A 199 59.52 -59.95 80.61
CA ARG A 199 59.06 -59.95 81.99
C ARG A 199 58.52 -61.30 82.49
N GLY A 200 58.41 -62.30 81.62
CA GLY A 200 57.84 -63.61 81.97
C GLY A 200 56.32 -63.60 82.20
N GLU A 201 55.62 -62.56 81.73
CA GLU A 201 54.17 -62.44 81.84
C GLU A 201 53.49 -63.47 80.91
N ARG A 202 52.36 -64.06 81.35
CA ARG A 202 51.56 -64.94 80.50
C ARG A 202 50.95 -64.12 79.36
N LEU A 203 51.58 -64.18 78.19
CA LEU A 203 51.13 -63.52 76.97
C LEU A 203 49.75 -64.01 76.54
N THR A 204 48.88 -63.09 76.13
CA THR A 204 47.59 -63.45 75.53
C THR A 204 47.80 -64.06 74.14
N LYS A 205 46.81 -64.79 73.60
CA LYS A 205 46.92 -65.46 72.29
C LYS A 205 47.37 -64.54 71.14
N VAL A 206 47.00 -63.26 71.17
CA VAL A 206 47.39 -62.28 70.13
C VAL A 206 48.88 -61.93 70.23
N ASP A 207 49.37 -61.72 71.44
CA ASP A 207 50.79 -61.38 71.69
C ASP A 207 51.71 -62.56 71.35
N THR A 208 51.26 -63.80 71.59
CA THR A 208 52.03 -64.99 71.22
C THR A 208 52.21 -65.15 69.71
N ARG A 209 51.17 -64.85 68.90
CA ARG A 209 51.23 -64.90 67.43
C ARG A 209 52.14 -63.83 66.86
N LEU A 210 52.05 -62.59 67.35
CA LEU A 210 52.93 -61.49 66.93
C LEU A 210 54.40 -61.79 67.26
N ALA A 211 54.66 -62.33 68.45
CA ALA A 211 56.00 -62.66 68.89
C ALA A 211 56.58 -63.95 68.24
N GLN A 212 55.76 -64.75 67.54
CA GLN A 212 56.17 -65.90 66.71
C GLN A 212 56.41 -65.49 65.25
N ALA A 213 55.58 -64.61 64.67
CA ALA A 213 55.72 -64.13 63.30
C ALA A 213 57.09 -63.50 63.03
N GLU A 214 57.67 -62.79 64.00
CA GLU A 214 59.00 -62.19 63.88
C GLU A 214 60.15 -63.23 63.80
N GLY A 215 59.98 -64.42 64.42
CA GLY A 215 60.93 -65.52 64.31
C GLY A 215 60.99 -66.15 62.91
N TYR A 216 59.92 -65.99 62.13
CA TYR A 216 59.84 -66.42 60.73
C TYR A 216 60.50 -65.40 59.78
N TYR A 217 60.28 -64.10 59.99
CA TYR A 217 60.90 -63.05 59.17
C TYR A 217 62.40 -62.85 59.43
N ARG A 218 62.90 -63.04 60.66
CA ARG A 218 64.36 -63.03 60.93
C ARG A 218 65.13 -64.20 60.30
N ARG A 219 64.46 -65.31 59.98
CA ARG A 219 65.11 -66.44 59.26
C ARG A 219 65.10 -66.29 57.75
N ALA A 220 64.22 -65.44 57.19
CA ALA A 220 64.08 -65.25 55.75
C ALA A 220 64.99 -64.14 55.16
N VAL A 221 65.65 -63.35 56.02
CA VAL A 221 66.63 -62.33 55.60
C VAL A 221 67.99 -62.67 56.22
N THR A 222 68.64 -63.69 55.69
CA THR A 222 70.10 -63.79 55.76
C THR A 222 70.67 -63.02 54.57
N PRO A 223 71.56 -62.04 54.76
CA PRO A 223 72.30 -61.45 53.66
C PRO A 223 73.20 -62.53 53.04
N VAL A 224 73.16 -62.66 51.71
CA VAL A 224 74.22 -63.33 50.97
C VAL A 224 75.42 -62.39 51.05
N SER A 225 76.46 -62.82 51.76
CA SER A 225 77.73 -62.11 51.88
C SER A 225 78.46 -62.17 50.54
N ASP A 226 78.76 -61.01 49.95
CA ASP A 226 79.80 -60.86 48.95
C ASP A 226 81.17 -60.90 49.65
N ASP A 227 81.74 -62.11 49.76
CA ASP A 227 83.16 -62.33 50.07
C ASP A 227 83.61 -63.55 49.27
N ASP A 228 83.78 -63.37 47.95
CA ASP A 228 84.67 -64.19 47.12
C ASP A 228 85.69 -63.25 46.48
N VAL A 229 86.70 -62.89 47.28
CA VAL A 229 87.99 -62.39 46.81
C VAL A 229 88.93 -63.58 46.71
N TYR A 230 89.24 -63.99 45.48
CA TYR A 230 90.53 -64.57 45.10
C TYR A 230 90.96 -64.01 43.75
#